data_AF-A0AAP5YD04-F1
#
_entry.id   AF-A0AAP5YD04-F1
#
_cell.length_a   1.000
_cell.length_b   1.000
_cell.length_c   1.000
_cell.angle_alpha   90.00
_cell.angle_beta   90.00
_cell.angle_gamma   90.00
#
_symmetry.space_group_name_H-M   'P 1'
#
loop_
_entity.id
_entity.type
_entity.pdbx_description
1 polymer ?
#
loop_
_entity_poly.entity_id
_entity_poly.type
_entity_poly.pdbx_seq_one_letter_code
_entity_poly.pdbx_strand_id
1 'polypeptide(L)'
;GSNLVHGSQIQARLGRALLQIEQNMGGDMYLTMAPEHPYVQGGYVAYSGIWGAYIPVINDTRSTLDLLHVQLYNNGGLPNPYLPGSAPEGSVDMMVAQSKMLIEGFELADGTQFAPLRDDQVAIGLPSGPSSANSGQAPTQNILNALDCLTKGTSCGTVKPAFNYPNYAGVMTWSINWDQHDGFNFSKPVGDKLTQMNAQ
;
A
#
# COMPACT_ATOMS: atom_id res chain seq x y z
N GLY A 1 -1.79 4.29 -19.04
CA GLY A 1 -1.29 3.47 -17.91
C GLY A 1 0.20 3.24 -18.06
N SER A 2 0.85 2.71 -17.04
CA SER A 2 2.32 2.51 -16.95
C SER A 2 2.93 1.52 -17.95
N ASN A 3 2.11 0.84 -18.78
CA ASN A 3 2.50 -0.27 -19.67
C ASN A 3 3.21 -1.44 -18.96
N LEU A 4 3.14 -1.50 -17.63
CA LEU A 4 3.72 -2.56 -16.82
C LEU A 4 2.74 -3.73 -16.74
N VAL A 5 2.90 -4.68 -17.64
CA VAL A 5 2.11 -5.92 -17.68
C VAL A 5 3.03 -7.12 -17.59
N HIS A 6 2.47 -8.27 -17.22
CA HIS A 6 3.19 -9.55 -17.25
C HIS A 6 3.84 -9.80 -18.61
N GLY A 7 5.13 -10.13 -18.60
CA GLY A 7 5.94 -10.40 -19.80
C GLY A 7 6.43 -9.15 -20.55
N SER A 8 6.07 -7.95 -20.09
CA SER A 8 6.57 -6.71 -20.70
C SER A 8 8.06 -6.49 -20.45
N GLN A 9 8.73 -5.78 -21.37
CA GLN A 9 10.15 -5.44 -21.20
C GLN A 9 10.40 -4.53 -19.99
N ILE A 10 9.43 -3.70 -19.61
CA ILE A 10 9.56 -2.85 -18.42
C ILE A 10 9.55 -3.70 -17.15
N GLN A 11 8.63 -4.67 -17.02
CA GLN A 11 8.61 -5.60 -15.88
C GLN A 11 9.94 -6.36 -15.76
N ALA A 12 10.48 -6.86 -16.88
CA ALA A 12 11.72 -7.64 -16.90
C ALA A 12 13.01 -6.84 -16.62
N ARG A 13 12.96 -5.50 -16.62
CA ARG A 13 14.16 -4.64 -16.55
C ARG A 13 14.14 -3.68 -15.37
N LEU A 14 12.97 -3.25 -14.91
CA LEU A 14 12.86 -2.18 -13.92
C LEU A 14 13.55 -2.55 -12.59
N GLY A 15 13.29 -3.72 -12.02
CA GLY A 15 13.93 -4.15 -10.77
C GLY A 15 15.47 -4.13 -10.85
N ARG A 16 16.02 -4.70 -11.92
CA ARG A 16 17.47 -4.67 -12.18
C ARG A 16 18.03 -3.26 -12.35
N ALA A 17 17.30 -2.37 -13.03
CA ALA A 17 17.71 -0.99 -13.21
C ALA A 17 17.73 -0.24 -11.86
N LEU A 18 16.73 -0.46 -11.00
CA LEU A 18 16.67 0.14 -9.66
C LEU A 18 17.85 -0.33 -8.79
N LEU A 19 18.17 -1.62 -8.79
CA LEU A 19 19.33 -2.15 -8.07
C LEU A 19 20.66 -1.56 -8.56
N GLN A 20 20.78 -1.30 -9.87
CA GLN A 20 21.97 -0.64 -10.41
C GLN A 20 22.06 0.84 -9.99
N ILE A 21 20.94 1.55 -9.93
CA ILE A 21 20.88 2.93 -9.44
C ILE A 21 21.29 2.97 -7.97
N GLU A 22 20.75 2.07 -7.14
CA GLU A 22 21.11 1.94 -5.73
C GLU A 22 22.62 1.79 -5.54
N GLN A 23 23.25 0.86 -6.28
CA GLN A 23 24.70 0.68 -6.25
C GLN A 23 25.46 1.94 -6.67
N ASN A 24 24.98 2.66 -7.69
CA ASN A 24 25.59 3.89 -8.18
C ASN A 24 25.43 5.07 -7.20
N MET A 25 24.42 5.02 -6.33
CA MET A 25 24.19 5.99 -5.25
C MET A 25 24.95 5.65 -3.98
N GLY A 26 25.69 4.53 -3.96
CA GLY A 26 26.47 4.09 -2.79
C GLY A 26 25.68 3.26 -1.79
N GLY A 27 24.50 2.76 -2.15
CA GLY A 27 23.67 1.91 -1.28
C GLY A 27 22.86 2.67 -0.23
N ASP A 28 22.47 3.91 -0.53
CA ASP A 28 21.71 4.81 0.37
C ASP A 28 20.54 5.49 -0.38
N MET A 29 20.03 4.86 -1.44
CA MET A 29 18.84 5.35 -2.13
C MET A 29 17.61 5.02 -1.30
N TYR A 30 16.82 6.05 -0.97
CA TYR A 30 15.49 5.83 -0.41
C TYR A 30 14.51 5.41 -1.51
N LEU A 31 14.27 4.11 -1.64
CA LEU A 31 13.44 3.52 -2.69
C LEU A 31 11.98 3.39 -2.23
N THR A 32 11.08 4.08 -2.94
CA THR A 32 9.64 3.94 -2.73
C THR A 32 8.89 3.54 -3.99
N MET A 33 7.71 2.94 -3.80
CA MET A 33 6.85 2.46 -4.88
C MET A 33 5.38 2.78 -4.59
N ALA A 34 4.67 3.29 -5.60
CA ALA A 34 3.24 3.61 -5.53
C ALA A 34 2.42 2.90 -6.63
N PRO A 35 2.43 1.57 -6.74
CA PRO A 35 1.56 0.88 -7.68
C PRO A 35 0.08 0.99 -7.25
N GLU A 36 -0.83 0.90 -8.22
CA GLU A 36 -2.26 0.70 -7.93
C GLU A 36 -2.49 -0.74 -7.46
N HIS A 37 -3.49 -0.96 -6.58
CA HIS A 37 -3.72 -2.28 -5.97
C HIS A 37 -3.96 -3.44 -6.95
N PRO A 38 -4.50 -3.27 -8.18
CA PRO A 38 -4.58 -4.36 -9.14
C PRO A 38 -3.21 -4.93 -9.52
N TYR A 39 -2.15 -4.11 -9.52
CA TYR A 39 -0.81 -4.56 -9.87
C TYR A 39 -0.08 -5.30 -8.75
N VAL A 40 -0.67 -5.32 -7.54
CA VAL A 40 -0.10 -5.98 -6.35
C VAL A 40 -1.09 -6.97 -5.76
N GLN A 41 -2.04 -6.52 -4.94
CA GLN A 41 -3.06 -7.37 -4.31
C GLN A 41 -3.96 -8.05 -5.35
N GLY A 42 -4.16 -7.43 -6.51
CA GLY A 42 -4.85 -8.04 -7.64
C GLY A 42 -4.25 -9.38 -8.09
N GLY A 43 -2.98 -9.64 -7.80
CA GLY A 43 -2.30 -10.92 -7.99
C GLY A 43 -3.00 -12.11 -7.32
N TYR A 44 -3.77 -11.86 -6.25
CA TYR A 44 -4.62 -12.84 -5.57
C TYR A 44 -5.75 -13.35 -6.47
N VAL A 45 -6.30 -12.48 -7.33
CA VAL A 45 -7.43 -12.81 -8.21
C VAL A 45 -6.96 -13.39 -9.53
N ALA A 46 -5.94 -12.78 -10.12
CA ALA A 46 -5.35 -13.21 -11.37
C ALA A 46 -3.87 -12.84 -11.40
N TYR A 47 -3.04 -13.65 -12.07
CA TYR A 47 -1.61 -13.38 -12.23
C TYR A 47 -1.25 -13.27 -13.71
N SER A 48 -1.91 -12.35 -14.41
CA SER A 48 -1.75 -12.09 -15.85
C SER A 48 -2.20 -10.66 -16.21
N GLY A 49 -1.77 -10.15 -17.37
CA GLY A 49 -2.04 -8.77 -17.76
C GLY A 49 -1.45 -7.77 -16.76
N ILE A 50 -2.25 -6.86 -16.21
CA ILE A 50 -1.83 -5.96 -15.13
C ILE A 50 -1.88 -6.63 -13.75
N TRP A 51 -2.69 -7.68 -13.59
CA TRP A 51 -3.04 -8.24 -12.29
C TRP A 51 -1.82 -8.90 -11.65
N GLY A 52 -1.30 -8.32 -10.57
CA GLY A 52 -0.06 -8.75 -9.91
C GLY A 52 1.23 -8.43 -10.68
N ALA A 53 1.18 -7.63 -11.75
CA ALA A 53 2.34 -7.41 -12.61
C ALA A 53 3.50 -6.66 -11.94
N TYR A 54 3.26 -5.94 -10.83
CA TYR A 54 4.32 -5.26 -10.07
C TYR A 54 5.04 -6.17 -9.07
N ILE A 55 4.49 -7.35 -8.76
CA ILE A 55 5.05 -8.27 -7.76
C ILE A 55 6.51 -8.67 -8.10
N PRO A 56 6.88 -9.00 -9.36
CA PRO A 56 8.27 -9.27 -9.69
C PRO A 56 9.23 -8.11 -9.38
N VAL A 57 8.79 -6.86 -9.59
CA VAL A 57 9.60 -5.67 -9.30
C VAL A 57 9.81 -5.50 -7.79
N ILE A 58 8.75 -5.73 -7.00
CA ILE A 58 8.84 -5.73 -5.53
C ILE A 58 9.79 -6.83 -5.05
N ASN A 59 9.68 -8.04 -5.62
CA ASN A 59 10.53 -9.16 -5.23
C ASN A 59 12.00 -8.93 -5.57
N ASP A 60 12.30 -8.40 -6.76
CA ASP A 60 13.67 -8.07 -7.18
C ASP A 60 14.34 -7.05 -6.26
N THR A 61 13.56 -6.10 -5.72
CA THR A 61 14.07 -4.95 -4.96
C THR A 61 13.76 -5.01 -3.46
N ARG A 62 13.20 -6.12 -2.98
CA ARG A 62 12.68 -6.27 -1.60
C ARG A 62 13.69 -5.88 -0.52
N SER A 63 14.97 -6.18 -0.72
CA SER A 63 16.04 -5.91 0.24
C SER A 63 16.41 -4.43 0.33
N THR A 64 16.13 -3.65 -0.72
CA THR A 64 16.46 -2.22 -0.82
C THR A 64 15.20 -1.35 -0.83
N LEU A 65 14.02 -1.94 -0.67
CA LEU A 65 12.75 -1.23 -0.67
C LEU A 65 12.54 -0.60 0.72
N ASP A 66 12.46 0.71 0.78
CA ASP A 66 12.16 1.42 2.02
C ASP A 66 10.66 1.53 2.25
N LEU A 67 9.88 1.83 1.20
CA LEU A 67 8.45 2.08 1.38
C LEU A 67 7.59 1.70 0.17
N LEU A 68 6.62 0.83 0.40
CA LEU A 68 5.55 0.48 -0.52
C LEU A 68 4.23 1.07 -0.02
N HIS A 69 3.78 2.11 -0.70
CA HIS A 69 2.49 2.77 -0.46
C HIS A 69 1.55 2.55 -1.66
N VAL A 70 0.86 1.42 -1.66
CA VAL A 70 -0.09 1.05 -2.70
C VAL A 70 -1.24 2.06 -2.75
N GLN A 71 -1.62 2.50 -3.95
CA GLN A 71 -2.73 3.42 -4.15
C GLN A 71 -4.07 2.69 -3.97
N LEU A 72 -4.83 3.09 -2.95
CA LEU A 72 -6.14 2.53 -2.61
C LEU A 72 -7.31 3.38 -3.12
N TYR A 73 -7.14 3.91 -4.32
CA TYR A 73 -8.10 4.81 -4.95
C TYR A 73 -8.18 4.58 -6.47
N ASN A 74 -9.25 5.09 -7.09
CA ASN A 74 -9.55 4.99 -8.53
C ASN A 74 -9.74 3.56 -9.08
N ASN A 75 -9.75 2.53 -8.23
CA ASN A 75 -9.77 1.12 -8.64
C ASN A 75 -10.85 0.31 -7.92
N GLY A 76 -11.76 0.98 -7.20
CA GLY A 76 -12.82 0.33 -6.46
C GLY A 76 -12.30 -0.50 -5.28
N GLY A 77 -13.15 -1.40 -4.78
CA GLY A 77 -12.83 -2.22 -3.60
C GLY A 77 -11.66 -3.18 -3.84
N LEU A 78 -10.93 -3.47 -2.76
CA LEU A 78 -9.74 -4.33 -2.77
C LEU A 78 -10.12 -5.82 -2.64
N PRO A 79 -9.83 -6.66 -3.65
CA PRO A 79 -9.94 -8.11 -3.51
C PRO A 79 -9.00 -8.61 -2.40
N ASN A 80 -9.49 -9.53 -1.58
CA ASN A 80 -8.75 -10.03 -0.42
C ASN A 80 -9.29 -11.42 -0.01
N PRO A 81 -8.51 -12.19 0.77
CA PRO A 81 -8.95 -13.50 1.25
C PRO A 81 -9.73 -13.46 2.58
N TYR A 82 -10.04 -12.28 3.13
CA TYR A 82 -10.57 -12.14 4.49
C TYR A 82 -12.07 -11.84 4.53
N LEU A 83 -12.64 -11.28 3.46
CA LEU A 83 -14.04 -10.90 3.35
C LEU A 83 -14.74 -11.66 2.21
N PRO A 84 -16.07 -11.86 2.30
CA PRO A 84 -16.86 -12.26 1.15
C PRO A 84 -16.89 -11.10 0.14
N GLY A 85 -16.03 -11.20 -0.89
CA GLY A 85 -15.88 -10.17 -1.92
C GLY A 85 -14.83 -9.10 -1.57
N SER A 86 -14.84 -8.00 -2.33
CA SER A 86 -13.87 -6.93 -2.16
C SER A 86 -14.14 -6.07 -0.92
N ALA A 87 -13.07 -5.67 -0.22
CA ALA A 87 -13.15 -4.70 0.86
C ALA A 87 -13.55 -3.32 0.29
N PRO A 88 -14.57 -2.63 0.84
CA PRO A 88 -15.08 -1.39 0.26
C PRO A 88 -14.04 -0.25 0.21
N GLU A 89 -14.01 0.51 -0.87
CA GLU A 89 -13.08 1.63 -1.05
C GLU A 89 -13.23 2.67 0.09
N GLY A 90 -12.11 3.17 0.63
CA GLY A 90 -12.11 4.15 1.74
C GLY A 90 -12.51 3.60 3.13
N SER A 91 -12.72 2.28 3.26
CA SER A 91 -13.06 1.64 4.53
C SER A 91 -11.83 1.26 5.37
N VAL A 92 -12.03 1.10 6.69
CA VAL A 92 -11.03 0.51 7.59
C VAL A 92 -10.60 -0.87 7.08
N ASP A 93 -11.56 -1.71 6.67
CA ASP A 93 -11.28 -3.06 6.21
C ASP A 93 -10.41 -3.10 4.95
N MET A 94 -10.57 -2.15 4.02
CA MET A 94 -9.71 -2.08 2.83
C MET A 94 -8.27 -1.74 3.19
N MET A 95 -8.08 -0.72 4.05
CA MET A 95 -6.76 -0.31 4.51
C MET A 95 -6.07 -1.45 5.27
N VAL A 96 -6.79 -2.11 6.17
CA VAL A 96 -6.24 -3.23 6.96
C VAL A 96 -5.97 -4.45 6.07
N ALA A 97 -6.87 -4.82 5.17
CA ALA A 97 -6.66 -5.93 4.24
C ALA A 97 -5.46 -5.70 3.32
N GLN A 98 -5.30 -4.48 2.78
CA GLN A 98 -4.15 -4.10 1.96
C GLN A 98 -2.83 -4.36 2.67
N SER A 99 -2.73 -3.88 3.91
CA SER A 99 -1.50 -3.98 4.70
C SER A 99 -1.25 -5.40 5.16
N LYS A 100 -2.31 -6.10 5.58
CA LYS A 100 -2.24 -7.50 6.00
C LYS A 100 -1.72 -8.40 4.88
N MET A 101 -2.21 -8.24 3.64
CA MET A 101 -1.69 -9.02 2.51
C MET A 101 -0.19 -8.77 2.28
N LEU A 102 0.28 -7.53 2.41
CA LEU A 102 1.70 -7.21 2.20
C LEU A 102 2.60 -7.71 3.33
N ILE A 103 2.16 -7.55 4.58
CA ILE A 103 2.97 -7.86 5.77
C ILE A 103 2.92 -9.35 6.11
N GLU A 104 1.78 -10.02 5.94
CA GLU A 104 1.64 -11.44 6.25
C GLU A 104 1.85 -12.35 5.02
N GLY A 105 1.91 -11.76 3.82
CA GLY A 105 1.93 -12.52 2.57
C GLY A 105 0.53 -12.99 2.14
N PHE A 106 0.45 -13.50 0.91
CA PHE A 106 -0.79 -14.05 0.35
C PHE A 106 -0.51 -14.97 -0.83
N GLU A 107 -1.44 -15.91 -1.06
CA GLU A 107 -1.43 -16.78 -2.23
C GLU A 107 -1.77 -16.00 -3.51
N LEU A 108 -1.00 -16.23 -4.56
CA LEU A 108 -1.24 -15.69 -5.89
C LEU A 108 -2.10 -16.66 -6.69
N ALA A 109 -2.80 -16.13 -7.70
CA ALA A 109 -3.70 -16.94 -8.53
C ALA A 109 -3.01 -18.07 -9.32
N ASP A 110 -1.67 -18.07 -9.42
CA ASP A 110 -0.89 -19.14 -10.03
C ASP A 110 -0.43 -20.22 -9.01
N GLY A 111 -0.88 -20.12 -7.75
CA GLY A 111 -0.54 -21.02 -6.65
C GLY A 111 0.79 -20.71 -5.96
N THR A 112 1.55 -19.72 -6.44
CA THR A 112 2.75 -19.24 -5.74
C THR A 112 2.38 -18.28 -4.61
N GLN A 113 3.36 -17.87 -3.79
CA GLN A 113 3.12 -17.01 -2.64
C GLN A 113 3.85 -15.67 -2.81
N PHE A 114 3.15 -14.57 -2.50
CA PHE A 114 3.81 -13.31 -2.20
C PHE A 114 4.40 -13.38 -0.79
N ALA A 115 5.72 -13.26 -0.68
CA ALA A 115 6.39 -13.32 0.62
C ALA A 115 6.10 -12.07 1.49
N PRO A 116 6.01 -12.23 2.83
CA PRO A 116 5.90 -11.15 3.81
C PRO A 116 6.92 -10.01 3.60
N LEU A 117 6.45 -8.76 3.65
CA LEU A 117 7.29 -7.57 3.85
C LEU A 117 7.41 -7.24 5.35
N ARG A 118 8.44 -6.50 5.72
CA ARG A 118 8.50 -5.91 7.08
C ARG A 118 7.41 -4.86 7.21
N ASP A 119 6.89 -4.65 8.42
CA ASP A 119 5.88 -3.63 8.68
C ASP A 119 6.39 -2.20 8.40
N ASP A 120 7.69 -1.96 8.64
CA ASP A 120 8.37 -0.72 8.28
C ASP A 120 8.49 -0.44 6.77
N GLN A 121 8.18 -1.41 5.90
CA GLN A 121 8.16 -1.24 4.45
C GLN A 121 6.78 -0.90 3.90
N VAL A 122 5.72 -0.91 4.72
CA VAL A 122 4.34 -0.85 4.22
C VAL A 122 3.61 0.37 4.75
N ALA A 123 3.02 1.12 3.83
CA ALA A 123 2.14 2.25 4.13
C ALA A 123 0.85 2.21 3.29
N ILE A 124 -0.14 2.99 3.72
CA ILE A 124 -1.41 3.18 3.03
C ILE A 124 -1.29 4.36 2.06
N GLY A 125 -1.70 4.22 0.80
CA GLY A 125 -1.79 5.34 -0.16
C GLY A 125 -3.22 5.80 -0.40
N LEU A 126 -3.55 7.06 -0.06
CA LEU A 126 -4.91 7.61 -0.12
C LEU A 126 -4.98 8.98 -0.82
N PRO A 127 -6.13 9.38 -1.38
CA PRO A 127 -6.36 10.76 -1.78
C PRO A 127 -6.44 11.67 -0.55
N SER A 128 -5.91 12.89 -0.64
CA SER A 128 -5.97 13.86 0.46
C SER A 128 -7.37 14.43 0.63
N GLY A 129 -8.13 14.56 -0.46
CA GLY A 129 -9.47 15.13 -0.42
C GLY A 129 -10.36 14.73 -1.60
N PRO A 130 -11.59 15.28 -1.66
CA PRO A 130 -12.59 14.95 -2.68
C PRO A 130 -12.13 15.16 -4.12
N SER A 131 -11.29 16.17 -4.36
CA SER A 131 -10.84 16.53 -5.71
C SER A 131 -9.54 15.83 -6.13
N SER A 132 -8.90 15.07 -5.24
CA SER A 132 -7.59 14.49 -5.49
C SER A 132 -7.64 13.17 -6.27
N ALA A 133 -8.81 12.53 -6.33
CA ALA A 133 -9.06 11.28 -7.04
C ALA A 133 -10.53 11.18 -7.45
N ASN A 134 -10.85 10.33 -8.42
CA ASN A 134 -12.23 10.07 -8.84
C ASN A 134 -13.01 9.23 -7.82
N SER A 135 -12.31 8.42 -7.04
CA SER A 135 -12.88 7.61 -5.96
C SER A 135 -11.82 7.27 -4.90
N GLY A 136 -12.22 6.61 -3.81
CA GLY A 136 -11.32 6.09 -2.78
C GLY A 136 -10.89 7.06 -1.69
N GLN A 137 -11.56 8.21 -1.58
CA GLN A 137 -11.45 9.06 -0.39
C GLN A 137 -11.87 8.27 0.85
N ALA A 138 -11.08 8.37 1.91
CA ALA A 138 -11.39 7.77 3.20
C ALA A 138 -11.80 8.87 4.21
N PRO A 139 -12.88 8.68 4.98
CA PRO A 139 -13.14 9.53 6.14
C PRO A 139 -11.93 9.52 7.09
N THR A 140 -11.56 10.68 7.63
CA THR A 140 -10.41 10.82 8.55
C THR A 140 -10.45 9.78 9.67
N GLN A 141 -11.61 9.57 10.29
CA GLN A 141 -11.75 8.59 11.37
C GLN A 141 -11.45 7.15 10.92
N ASN A 142 -11.77 6.78 9.67
CA ASN A 142 -11.42 5.45 9.15
C ASN A 142 -9.90 5.30 9.02
N ILE A 143 -9.19 6.35 8.62
CA ILE A 143 -7.72 6.33 8.53
C ILE A 143 -7.11 6.12 9.92
N LEU A 144 -7.57 6.89 10.93
CA LEU A 144 -7.04 6.76 12.29
C LEU A 144 -7.37 5.38 12.90
N ASN A 145 -8.58 4.87 12.64
CA ASN A 145 -8.99 3.54 13.08
C ASN A 145 -8.18 2.42 12.40
N ALA A 146 -7.86 2.57 11.11
CA ALA A 146 -7.00 1.62 10.41
C ALA A 146 -5.59 1.61 11.02
N LEU A 147 -5.01 2.79 11.33
CA LEU A 147 -3.72 2.88 12.00
C LEU A 147 -3.74 2.24 13.39
N ASP A 148 -4.78 2.48 14.19
CA ASP A 148 -4.96 1.82 15.50
C ASP A 148 -5.16 0.30 15.36
N CYS A 149 -5.84 -0.16 14.31
CA CYS A 149 -6.05 -1.58 14.08
C CYS A 149 -4.73 -2.27 13.73
N LEU A 150 -3.96 -1.67 12.82
CA LEU A 150 -2.68 -2.20 12.37
C LEU A 150 -1.64 -2.22 13.49
N THR A 151 -1.53 -1.13 14.25
CA THR A 151 -0.44 -0.97 15.22
C THR A 151 -0.78 -1.46 16.63
N LYS A 152 -2.07 -1.51 16.99
CA LYS A 152 -2.52 -1.85 18.35
C LYS A 152 -3.56 -2.97 18.41
N GLY A 153 -4.11 -3.40 17.28
CA GLY A 153 -5.19 -4.38 17.24
C GLY A 153 -6.54 -3.83 17.72
N THR A 154 -6.70 -2.51 17.79
CA THR A 154 -7.91 -1.82 18.29
C THR A 154 -8.63 -1.07 17.17
N SER A 155 -9.93 -0.79 17.32
CA SER A 155 -10.70 -0.04 16.30
C SER A 155 -10.74 -0.68 14.91
N CYS A 156 -10.50 -1.99 14.83
CA CYS A 156 -10.61 -2.76 13.59
C CYS A 156 -12.07 -2.86 13.11
N GLY A 157 -12.22 -3.03 11.80
CA GLY A 157 -13.46 -3.52 11.21
C GLY A 157 -13.58 -5.04 11.35
N THR A 158 -14.04 -5.68 10.29
CA THR A 158 -14.13 -7.15 10.20
C THR A 158 -12.75 -7.78 10.00
N VAL A 159 -11.88 -7.13 9.20
CA VAL A 159 -10.52 -7.60 8.93
C VAL A 159 -9.62 -7.19 10.09
N LYS A 160 -8.87 -8.16 10.62
CA LYS A 160 -7.92 -7.95 11.72
C LYS A 160 -6.55 -8.52 11.35
N PRO A 161 -5.46 -7.82 11.66
CA PRO A 161 -4.11 -8.39 11.52
C PRO A 161 -3.93 -9.55 12.50
N ALA A 162 -3.08 -10.52 12.14
CA ALA A 162 -2.78 -11.68 12.99
C ALA A 162 -1.93 -11.30 14.21
N PHE A 163 -1.15 -10.23 14.09
CA PHE A 163 -0.34 -9.63 15.13
C PHE A 163 -0.25 -8.11 14.87
N ASN A 164 0.13 -7.34 15.89
CA ASN A 164 0.29 -5.89 15.73
C ASN A 164 1.54 -5.56 14.90
N TYR A 165 1.49 -4.48 14.14
CA TYR A 165 2.56 -3.95 13.29
C TYR A 165 3.17 -2.69 13.93
N PRO A 166 4.01 -2.81 14.97
CA PRO A 166 4.46 -1.66 15.75
C PRO A 166 5.31 -0.67 14.95
N ASN A 167 5.99 -1.11 13.88
CA ASN A 167 6.84 -0.23 13.06
C ASN A 167 6.16 0.21 11.76
N TYR A 168 4.82 0.13 11.68
CA TYR A 168 4.07 0.43 10.47
C TYR A 168 4.41 1.82 9.91
N ALA A 169 4.81 1.88 8.63
CA ALA A 169 5.46 3.06 8.06
C ALA A 169 4.57 4.29 7.90
N GLY A 170 3.25 4.12 7.91
CA GLY A 170 2.28 5.21 8.00
C GLY A 170 1.44 5.40 6.73
N VAL A 171 1.31 6.64 6.28
CA VAL A 171 0.32 7.03 5.25
C VAL A 171 0.94 7.96 4.21
N MET A 172 0.83 7.59 2.94
CA MET A 172 1.10 8.43 1.77
C MET A 172 -0.19 9.09 1.31
N THR A 173 -0.10 10.31 0.80
CA THR A 173 -1.25 10.98 0.20
C THR A 173 -0.97 11.60 -1.15
N TRP A 174 -1.95 11.49 -2.05
CA TRP A 174 -2.05 12.34 -3.24
C TRP A 174 -3.07 13.44 -2.94
N SER A 175 -2.67 14.69 -2.72
CA SER A 175 -1.28 15.20 -2.71
C SER A 175 -1.15 16.38 -1.76
N ILE A 176 0.09 16.81 -1.48
CA ILE A 176 0.37 18.00 -0.65
C ILE A 176 -0.36 19.24 -1.19
N ASN A 177 -0.38 19.45 -2.52
CA ASN A 177 -1.05 20.60 -3.12
C ASN A 177 -2.57 20.57 -2.92
N TRP A 178 -3.19 19.39 -3.04
CA TRP A 178 -4.62 19.24 -2.78
C TRP A 178 -4.96 19.39 -1.30
N ASP A 179 -4.17 18.79 -0.42
CA ASP A 179 -4.33 18.93 1.03
C ASP A 179 -4.22 20.41 1.44
N GLN A 180 -3.23 21.14 0.92
CA GLN A 180 -3.09 22.58 1.16
C GLN A 180 -4.30 23.36 0.63
N HIS A 181 -4.76 23.05 -0.59
CA HIS A 181 -5.96 23.67 -1.17
C HIS A 181 -7.20 23.47 -0.29
N ASP A 182 -7.34 22.28 0.30
CA ASP A 182 -8.46 21.90 1.16
C ASP A 182 -8.26 22.30 2.64
N GLY A 183 -7.24 23.11 2.95
CA GLY A 183 -7.02 23.66 4.29
C GLY A 183 -6.32 22.71 5.27
N PHE A 184 -5.53 21.77 4.76
CA PHE A 184 -4.82 20.73 5.50
C PHE A 184 -5.76 19.75 6.22
N ASN A 185 -6.82 19.34 5.54
CA ASN A 185 -7.84 18.43 6.08
C ASN A 185 -7.35 16.99 6.23
N PHE A 186 -6.27 16.61 5.53
CA PHE A 186 -5.63 15.31 5.64
C PHE A 186 -4.41 15.38 6.54
N SER A 187 -3.44 16.24 6.22
CA SER A 187 -2.13 16.22 6.88
C SER A 187 -2.19 16.58 8.35
N LYS A 188 -3.08 17.49 8.78
CA LYS A 188 -3.21 17.83 10.21
C LYS A 188 -3.69 16.63 11.04
N PRO A 189 -4.90 16.07 10.83
CA PRO A 189 -5.37 15.00 11.70
C PRO A 189 -4.56 13.70 11.53
N VAL A 190 -4.10 13.36 10.33
CA VAL A 190 -3.26 12.17 10.12
C VAL A 190 -1.87 12.37 10.72
N GLY A 191 -1.28 13.55 10.57
CA GLY A 191 0.01 13.90 11.15
C GLY A 191 -0.01 13.91 12.68
N ASP A 192 -1.06 14.46 13.30
CA ASP A 192 -1.26 14.42 14.74
C ASP A 192 -1.33 12.97 15.25
N LYS A 193 -2.04 12.10 14.52
CA LYS A 193 -2.14 10.68 14.83
C LYS A 193 -0.80 9.96 14.74
N LEU A 194 -0.04 10.17 13.66
CA LEU A 194 1.28 9.57 13.49
C LEU A 194 2.27 10.06 14.56
N THR A 195 2.20 11.35 14.92
CA THR A 195 3.00 11.92 16.02
C THR A 195 2.69 11.23 17.35
N GLN A 196 1.41 10.97 17.66
CA GLN A 196 1.01 10.23 18.85
C GLN A 196 1.49 8.77 18.84
N MET A 197 1.49 8.13 17.67
CA MET A 197 1.97 6.75 17.52
C MET A 197 3.48 6.64 17.79
N ASN A 198 4.27 7.58 17.28
CA ASN A 198 5.73 7.59 17.44
C ASN A 198 6.22 7.99 18.84
N ALA A 199 5.33 8.45 19.71
CA ALA A 199 5.65 8.85 21.07
C ALA A 199 5.50 7.72 22.11
N GLN A 200 5.08 6.52 21.68
CA GLN A 200 4.80 5.35 22.53
C GLN A 200 5.91 4.32 22.41
#